data_AF-A0A3D0UKW9-F1
#
_entry.id   AF-A0A3D0UKW9-F1
#
_cell.length_a   1.000
_cell.length_b   1.000
_cell.length_c   1.000
_cell.angle_alpha   90.00
_cell.angle_beta   90.00
_cell.angle_gamma   90.00
#
_symmetry.space_group_name_H-M   'P 1'
#
loop_
_entity.id
_entity.type
_entity.pdbx_description
1 polymer ?
#
loop_
_entity_poly.entity_id
_entity_poly.type
_entity_poly.pdbx_seq_one_letter_code
_entity_poly.pdbx_strand_id
1 'polypeptide(L)'
;MAELPRYQMMGIPVPGMPQLEFAAQREQARLAGGISEGLSRISQFAFKEAAAEAEIKGLQYGAENPVTKEQIDAAMQEGRSPQELFQQRGTSFGDAARKVQAIQLRNELEVNARNDLAIMSAGIDANKIKDLNSIKTTIDGMTAGYANVLRGVDPEQALKFRQSITVAGNSVYAKAAERMAKLHTAAMKDSADLSVQSTSAIISDTFNVEQDPALIVDRVALERKRVQDIAIQVGDPTFYSSTMNSFNKKLIDAVANQAIKMGLKPADAVKAIDSGDLGNLSGLLQGKIIDKELVKDQYLKNLSEQVRVMESTKKLEDEGRKDKSIGYWDDFYKGKLSGDSLISSLRANGTPPSPEQVKAIRKGEGAGPKGSDELIGKLESLADNGQIGENYVDTYAKSGQISWKQANAIKQKVRNNRSDMSQASRFIDFNLGVPDPLTPGLRAERQNAAEVKSELINEENKARLEGKPFDPIATARDLIAKKKSSESFRELQSAEDALKKTLDVLGIKYSKEYTEEDLKKLGVSDNKLRAKVIREMKAARGGL
;
A
#
# COMPACT_ATOMS: atom_id res chain seq x y z
N MET A 1 63.39 60.32 -4.74
CA MET A 1 64.64 60.23 -3.93
C MET A 1 65.80 60.20 -4.91
N ALA A 2 66.86 60.95 -4.61
CA ALA A 2 67.78 61.58 -5.56
C ALA A 2 68.46 60.63 -6.57
N GLU A 3 68.31 60.93 -7.87
CA GLU A 3 69.09 60.34 -8.97
C GLU A 3 70.34 61.20 -9.22
N LEU A 4 71.50 60.55 -9.38
CA LEU A 4 72.81 61.16 -9.57
C LEU A 4 72.91 61.89 -10.94
N PRO A 5 73.60 63.05 -11.01
CA PRO A 5 73.78 63.80 -12.26
C PRO A 5 74.64 63.01 -13.25
N ARG A 6 74.13 62.79 -14.46
CA ARG A 6 74.87 62.16 -15.56
C ARG A 6 75.77 63.17 -16.24
N TYR A 7 77.06 62.83 -16.36
CA TYR A 7 78.06 63.58 -17.11
C TYR A 7 77.69 63.63 -18.60
N GLN A 8 77.47 64.82 -19.15
CA GLN A 8 77.44 65.04 -20.60
C GLN A 8 78.85 65.39 -21.07
N MET A 9 79.49 64.46 -21.79
CA MET A 9 80.74 64.74 -22.51
C MET A 9 80.44 65.63 -23.72
N MET A 10 80.73 66.92 -23.62
CA MET A 10 80.92 67.78 -24.81
C MET A 10 82.29 67.48 -25.41
N GLY A 11 82.32 66.57 -26.38
CA GLY A 11 83.49 66.36 -27.24
C GLY A 11 83.63 67.53 -28.22
N ILE A 12 84.70 68.31 -28.07
CA ILE A 12 85.10 69.35 -29.02
C ILE A 12 85.67 68.63 -30.26
N PRO A 13 85.09 68.78 -31.46
CA PRO A 13 85.65 68.19 -32.67
C PRO A 13 86.89 68.98 -33.12
N VAL A 14 88.00 68.28 -33.29
CA VAL A 14 89.23 68.82 -33.89
C VAL A 14 88.98 69.07 -35.38
N PRO A 15 89.10 70.32 -35.89
CA PRO A 15 88.92 70.61 -37.30
C PRO A 15 90.16 70.16 -38.09
N GLY A 16 89.96 69.39 -39.15
CA GLY A 16 91.02 69.12 -40.14
C GLY A 16 91.36 67.65 -40.41
N MET A 17 90.61 66.68 -39.88
CA MET A 17 90.64 65.34 -40.48
C MET A 17 89.64 65.27 -41.64
N PRO A 18 90.05 64.82 -42.83
CA PRO A 18 89.12 64.53 -43.91
C PRO A 18 88.13 63.48 -43.39
N GLN A 19 86.86 63.88 -43.23
CA GLN A 19 85.79 62.93 -43.04
C GLN A 19 85.75 62.09 -44.31
N LEU A 20 86.18 60.83 -44.22
CA LEU A 20 85.80 59.82 -45.19
C LEU A 20 84.27 59.78 -45.18
N GLU A 21 83.65 60.53 -46.10
CA GLU A 21 82.22 60.46 -46.35
C GLU A 21 81.92 59.09 -46.92
N PHE A 22 81.59 58.16 -46.04
CA PHE A 22 81.03 56.88 -46.43
C PHE A 22 79.56 57.06 -46.83
N ALA A 23 79.27 57.91 -47.82
CA ALA A 23 77.95 58.00 -48.44
C ALA A 23 77.47 56.60 -48.88
N ALA A 24 78.41 55.78 -49.38
CA ALA A 24 78.19 54.36 -49.66
C ALA A 24 77.83 53.54 -48.41
N GLN A 25 78.47 53.72 -47.25
CA GLN A 25 78.14 52.94 -46.03
C GLN A 25 76.85 53.44 -45.34
N ARG A 26 76.51 54.73 -45.42
CA ARG A 26 75.24 55.26 -44.91
C ARG A 26 74.05 54.76 -45.72
N GLU A 27 74.16 54.69 -47.05
CA GLU A 27 73.12 54.05 -47.86
C GLU A 27 73.08 52.53 -47.66
N GLN A 28 74.24 51.89 -47.51
CA GLN A 28 74.30 50.47 -47.21
C GLN A 28 73.65 50.14 -45.85
N ALA A 29 73.73 51.03 -44.86
CA ALA A 29 73.03 50.90 -43.58
C ALA A 29 71.51 51.13 -43.67
N ARG A 30 71.05 52.05 -44.53
CA ARG A 30 69.61 52.25 -44.82
C ARG A 30 69.01 51.07 -45.60
N LEU A 31 69.73 50.56 -46.59
CA LEU A 31 69.40 49.32 -47.29
C LEU A 31 69.38 48.12 -46.33
N ALA A 32 70.38 48.00 -45.46
CA ALA A 32 70.40 46.94 -44.44
C ALA A 32 69.22 47.05 -43.46
N GLY A 33 68.86 48.25 -43.00
CA GLY A 33 67.70 48.47 -42.14
C GLY A 33 66.36 48.13 -42.81
N GLY A 34 66.19 48.52 -44.08
CA GLY A 34 65.02 48.15 -44.89
C GLY A 34 64.91 46.65 -45.17
N ILE A 35 66.06 45.98 -45.41
CA ILE A 35 66.13 44.51 -45.55
C ILE A 35 65.80 43.85 -44.20
N SER A 36 66.31 44.34 -43.08
CA SER A 36 65.99 43.81 -41.75
C SER A 36 64.51 43.97 -41.38
N GLU A 37 63.87 45.09 -41.72
CA GLU A 37 62.42 45.26 -41.54
C GLU A 37 61.59 44.37 -42.47
N GLY A 38 62.00 44.25 -43.74
CA GLY A 38 61.35 43.37 -44.72
C GLY A 38 61.43 41.90 -44.31
N LEU A 39 62.62 41.44 -43.90
CA LEU A 39 62.85 40.11 -43.34
C LEU A 39 62.06 39.89 -42.05
N SER A 40 61.94 40.91 -41.18
CA SER A 40 61.12 40.82 -39.96
C SER A 40 59.64 40.64 -40.27
N ARG A 41 59.09 41.33 -41.28
CA ARG A 41 57.68 41.17 -41.69
C ARG A 41 57.42 39.82 -42.36
N ILE A 42 58.33 39.36 -43.23
CA ILE A 42 58.24 38.04 -43.87
C ILE A 42 58.35 36.93 -42.82
N SER A 43 59.28 37.08 -41.87
CA SER A 43 59.45 36.14 -40.76
C SER A 43 58.20 36.10 -39.86
N GLN A 44 57.59 37.24 -39.54
CA GLN A 44 56.32 37.29 -38.81
C GLN A 44 55.17 36.65 -39.56
N PHE A 45 55.07 36.81 -40.89
CA PHE A 45 54.05 36.16 -41.69
C PHE A 45 54.25 34.65 -41.75
N ALA A 46 55.48 34.19 -42.03
CA ALA A 46 55.83 32.78 -42.03
C ALA A 46 55.61 32.12 -40.67
N PHE A 47 55.96 32.79 -39.56
CA PHE A 47 55.66 32.28 -38.22
C PHE A 47 54.16 32.25 -37.91
N LYS A 48 53.36 33.19 -38.42
CA LYS A 48 51.89 33.16 -38.28
C LYS A 48 51.26 32.02 -39.08
N GLU A 49 51.68 31.82 -40.32
CA GLU A 49 51.18 30.74 -41.17
C GLU A 49 51.58 29.37 -40.62
N ALA A 50 52.84 29.21 -40.20
CA ALA A 50 53.31 28.00 -39.53
C ALA A 50 52.58 27.74 -38.20
N ALA A 51 52.28 28.79 -37.42
CA ALA A 51 51.49 28.66 -36.20
C ALA A 51 50.06 28.22 -36.49
N ALA A 52 49.42 28.73 -37.55
CA ALA A 52 48.08 28.34 -37.96
C ALA A 52 48.03 26.89 -38.48
N GLU A 53 49.02 26.47 -39.29
CA GLU A 53 49.11 25.07 -39.74
C GLU A 53 49.38 24.11 -38.56
N ALA A 54 50.25 24.50 -37.63
CA ALA A 54 50.51 23.75 -36.41
C ALA A 54 49.26 23.64 -35.53
N GLU A 55 48.45 24.71 -35.42
CA GLU A 55 47.16 24.68 -34.73
C GLU A 55 46.21 23.67 -35.39
N ILE A 56 46.04 23.71 -36.73
CA ILE A 56 45.17 22.76 -37.46
C ILE A 56 45.61 21.31 -37.22
N LYS A 57 46.92 21.01 -37.37
CA LYS A 57 47.46 19.67 -37.11
C LYS A 57 47.28 19.27 -35.65
N GLY A 58 47.42 20.22 -34.72
CA GLY A 58 47.18 20.01 -33.30
C GLY A 58 45.73 19.62 -33.02
N LEU A 59 44.77 20.34 -33.61
CA LEU A 59 43.35 20.04 -33.51
C LEU A 59 43.03 18.63 -34.05
N GLN A 60 43.57 18.27 -35.21
CA GLN A 60 43.40 16.93 -35.80
C GLN A 60 43.99 15.84 -34.91
N TYR A 61 45.23 16.03 -34.45
CA TYR A 61 45.90 15.10 -33.56
C TYR A 61 45.12 14.90 -32.26
N GLY A 62 44.67 15.98 -31.64
CA GLY A 62 43.87 15.92 -30.41
C GLY A 62 42.54 15.21 -30.62
N ALA A 63 41.93 15.33 -31.80
CA ALA A 63 40.71 14.61 -32.14
C ALA A 63 40.93 13.10 -32.32
N GLU A 64 42.03 12.72 -32.95
CA GLU A 64 42.43 11.32 -33.21
C GLU A 64 42.96 10.60 -31.97
N ASN A 65 43.48 11.34 -30.99
CA ASN A 65 44.10 10.81 -29.78
C ASN A 65 43.40 11.33 -28.51
N PRO A 66 42.13 10.93 -28.27
CA PRO A 66 41.40 11.29 -27.05
C PRO A 66 42.08 10.70 -25.81
N VAL A 67 42.09 11.45 -24.71
CA VAL A 67 42.44 10.94 -23.38
C VAL A 67 41.16 10.48 -22.70
N THR A 68 41.09 9.20 -22.30
CA THR A 68 39.88 8.64 -21.66
C THR A 68 39.94 8.69 -20.14
N LYS A 69 38.80 8.52 -19.48
CA LYS A 69 38.72 8.44 -18.02
C LYS A 69 39.53 7.27 -17.48
N GLU A 70 39.47 6.10 -18.12
CA GLU A 70 40.19 4.91 -17.66
C GLU A 70 41.70 5.12 -17.68
N GLN A 71 42.21 5.84 -18.69
CA GLN A 71 43.63 6.20 -18.77
C GLN A 71 44.03 7.14 -17.63
N ILE A 72 43.17 8.09 -17.26
CA ILE A 72 43.40 8.99 -16.13
C ILE A 72 43.37 8.24 -14.81
N ASP A 73 42.39 7.37 -14.62
CA ASP A 73 42.27 6.54 -13.42
C ASP A 73 43.49 5.62 -13.28
N ALA A 74 43.98 5.02 -14.37
CA ALA A 74 45.21 4.24 -14.39
C ALA A 74 46.45 5.08 -14.05
N ALA A 75 46.60 6.26 -14.65
CA ALA A 75 47.70 7.16 -14.35
C ALA A 75 47.72 7.60 -12.87
N MET A 76 46.55 7.90 -12.30
CA MET A 76 46.42 8.24 -10.87
C MET A 76 46.78 7.06 -9.96
N GLN A 77 46.39 5.84 -10.33
CA GLN A 77 46.76 4.62 -9.60
C GLN A 77 48.28 4.35 -9.65
N GLU A 78 48.93 4.68 -10.77
CA GLU A 78 50.38 4.60 -10.94
C GLU A 78 51.14 5.78 -10.30
N GLY A 79 50.45 6.75 -9.70
CA GLY A 79 51.05 7.94 -9.11
C GLY A 79 51.57 8.96 -10.13
N ARG A 80 51.19 8.85 -11.40
CA ARG A 80 51.52 9.78 -12.47
C ARG A 80 50.54 10.95 -12.51
N SER A 81 51.02 12.11 -12.97
CA SER A 81 50.17 13.29 -13.11
C SER A 81 49.25 13.15 -14.33
N PRO A 82 47.92 13.34 -14.23
CA PRO A 82 47.00 13.26 -15.38
C PRO A 82 47.38 14.17 -16.55
N GLN A 83 48.12 15.25 -16.27
CA GLN A 83 48.63 16.23 -17.23
C GLN A 83 49.68 15.63 -18.19
N GLU A 84 50.35 14.55 -17.81
CA GLU A 84 51.35 13.85 -18.64
C GLU A 84 50.72 13.09 -19.80
N LEU A 85 49.43 12.76 -19.70
CA LEU A 85 48.66 12.11 -20.79
C LEU A 85 48.33 13.07 -21.93
N PHE A 86 48.50 14.38 -21.71
CA PHE A 86 48.19 15.42 -22.67
C PHE A 86 49.44 15.95 -23.35
N GLN A 87 49.28 16.48 -24.57
CA GLN A 87 50.37 17.10 -25.32
C GLN A 87 51.05 18.26 -24.57
N GLN A 88 52.31 18.56 -24.87
CA GLN A 88 53.08 19.58 -24.14
C GLN A 88 52.50 20.99 -24.34
N ARG A 89 52.47 21.78 -23.25
CA ARG A 89 52.06 23.19 -23.28
C ARG A 89 53.12 24.09 -23.92
N GLY A 90 52.69 25.21 -24.49
CA GLY A 90 53.57 26.29 -24.95
C GLY A 90 53.98 26.21 -26.42
N THR A 91 53.36 25.30 -27.18
CA THR A 91 53.45 25.26 -28.64
C THR A 91 52.05 25.39 -29.23
N SER A 92 51.89 26.08 -30.37
CA SER A 92 50.58 26.23 -31.02
C SER A 92 49.92 24.88 -31.32
N PHE A 93 50.72 23.87 -31.69
CA PHE A 93 50.26 22.48 -31.88
C PHE A 93 49.76 21.85 -30.57
N GLY A 94 50.58 21.86 -29.52
CA GLY A 94 50.27 21.18 -28.27
C GLY A 94 49.11 21.82 -27.51
N ASP A 95 49.02 23.16 -27.53
CA ASP A 95 47.91 23.90 -26.92
C ASP A 95 46.58 23.63 -27.67
N ALA A 96 46.61 23.57 -29.00
CA ALA A 96 45.45 23.21 -29.82
C ALA A 96 45.00 21.76 -29.60
N ALA A 97 45.93 20.81 -29.59
CA ALA A 97 45.66 19.41 -29.30
C ALA A 97 45.04 19.21 -27.91
N ARG A 98 45.64 19.85 -26.89
CA ARG A 98 45.14 19.83 -25.50
C ARG A 98 43.70 20.30 -25.39
N LYS A 99 43.34 21.37 -26.10
CA LYS A 99 42.00 21.94 -26.07
C LYS A 99 40.96 20.94 -26.58
N VAL A 100 41.24 20.24 -27.68
CA VAL A 100 40.34 19.21 -28.23
C VAL A 100 40.24 18.00 -27.29
N GLN A 101 41.39 17.53 -26.79
CA GLN A 101 41.43 16.42 -25.83
C GLN A 101 40.64 16.75 -24.55
N ALA A 102 40.75 17.98 -24.03
CA ALA A 102 40.00 18.42 -22.86
C ALA A 102 38.47 18.46 -23.10
N ILE A 103 38.03 18.85 -24.31
CA ILE A 103 36.61 18.83 -24.69
C ILE A 103 36.08 17.39 -24.74
N GLN A 104 36.85 16.47 -25.34
CA GLN A 104 36.47 15.05 -25.42
C GLN A 104 36.40 14.41 -24.03
N LEU A 105 37.44 14.60 -23.22
CA LEU A 105 37.45 14.13 -21.84
C LEU A 105 36.27 14.69 -21.03
N ARG A 106 35.97 15.99 -21.16
CA ARG A 106 34.81 16.60 -20.50
C ARG A 106 33.54 15.85 -20.87
N ASN A 107 33.30 15.59 -22.16
CA ASN A 107 32.10 14.89 -22.61
C ASN A 107 32.00 13.48 -22.01
N GLU A 108 33.12 12.76 -21.96
CA GLU A 108 33.17 11.42 -21.37
C GLU A 108 32.91 11.44 -19.86
N LEU A 109 33.54 12.36 -19.13
CA LEU A 109 33.30 12.57 -17.71
C LEU A 109 31.85 12.98 -17.44
N GLU A 110 31.23 13.78 -18.33
CA GLU A 110 29.81 14.14 -18.21
C GLU A 110 28.90 12.92 -18.39
N VAL A 111 29.20 12.04 -19.36
CA VAL A 111 28.44 10.79 -19.56
C VAL A 111 28.55 9.91 -18.31
N ASN A 112 29.75 9.71 -17.79
CA ASN A 112 29.99 8.92 -16.59
C ASN A 112 29.29 9.50 -15.35
N ALA A 113 29.43 10.81 -15.12
CA ALA A 113 28.75 11.48 -14.02
C ALA A 113 27.22 11.40 -14.14
N ARG A 114 26.67 11.51 -15.35
CA ARG A 114 25.23 11.33 -15.59
C ARG A 114 24.78 9.89 -15.34
N ASN A 115 25.59 8.89 -15.67
CA ASN A 115 25.31 7.49 -15.35
C ASN A 115 25.29 7.26 -13.83
N ASP A 116 26.26 7.80 -13.10
CA ASP A 116 26.32 7.71 -11.64
C ASP A 116 25.11 8.40 -10.98
N LEU A 117 24.73 9.58 -11.48
CA LEU A 117 23.50 10.27 -11.06
C LEU A 117 22.24 9.45 -11.38
N ALA A 118 22.19 8.76 -12.51
CA ALA A 118 21.07 7.89 -12.87
C ALA A 118 20.97 6.67 -11.93
N ILE A 119 22.10 6.04 -11.59
CA ILE A 119 22.18 4.95 -10.61
C ILE A 119 21.71 5.45 -9.23
N MET A 120 22.16 6.64 -8.82
CA MET A 120 21.74 7.26 -7.56
C MET A 120 20.23 7.53 -7.55
N SER A 121 19.69 8.09 -8.63
CA SER A 121 18.25 8.31 -8.82
C SER A 121 17.45 6.99 -8.73
N ALA A 122 17.93 5.91 -9.35
CA ALA A 122 17.31 4.59 -9.22
C ALA A 122 17.40 4.04 -7.79
N GLY A 123 18.51 4.28 -7.08
CA GLY A 123 18.69 3.92 -5.68
C GLY A 123 17.73 4.66 -4.73
N ILE A 124 17.44 5.93 -5.01
CA ILE A 124 16.44 6.74 -4.31
C ILE A 124 15.03 6.16 -4.53
N ASP A 125 14.69 5.82 -5.78
CA ASP A 125 13.38 5.22 -6.10
C ASP A 125 13.19 3.87 -5.40
N ALA A 126 14.24 3.05 -5.38
CA ALA A 126 14.30 1.76 -4.70
C ALA A 126 14.42 1.86 -3.16
N ASN A 127 14.42 3.07 -2.60
CA ASN A 127 14.54 3.31 -1.16
C ASN A 127 15.82 2.75 -0.52
N LYS A 128 16.89 2.58 -1.30
CA LYS A 128 18.22 2.13 -0.85
C LYS A 128 19.05 3.28 -0.26
N ILE A 129 18.83 4.49 -0.76
CA ILE A 129 19.49 5.71 -0.30
C ILE A 129 18.45 6.56 0.43
N LYS A 130 18.64 6.75 1.74
CA LYS A 130 17.68 7.43 2.62
C LYS A 130 18.21 8.70 3.28
N ASP A 131 19.49 9.01 3.09
CA ASP A 131 20.13 10.19 3.68
C ASP A 131 20.41 11.25 2.61
N LEU A 132 19.79 12.42 2.81
CA LEU A 132 19.91 13.57 1.90
C LEU A 132 21.33 14.16 1.93
N ASN A 133 22.02 14.08 3.08
CA ASN A 133 23.38 14.60 3.23
C ASN A 133 24.39 13.74 2.48
N SER A 134 24.27 12.41 2.55
CA SER A 134 25.05 11.47 1.75
C SER A 134 24.91 11.73 0.23
N ILE A 135 23.69 11.96 -0.25
CA ILE A 135 23.43 12.29 -1.66
C ILE A 135 24.18 13.56 -2.07
N LYS A 136 24.00 14.65 -1.30
CA LYS A 136 24.69 15.91 -1.57
C LYS A 136 26.21 15.75 -1.60
N THR A 137 26.76 15.08 -0.60
CA THR A 137 28.21 14.84 -0.47
C THR A 137 28.75 14.06 -1.67
N THR A 138 27.99 13.08 -2.17
CA THR A 138 28.39 12.27 -3.32
C THR A 138 28.38 13.09 -4.62
N ILE A 139 27.35 13.92 -4.83
CA ILE A 139 27.26 14.84 -5.97
C ILE A 139 28.41 15.85 -5.95
N ASP A 140 28.67 16.46 -4.79
CA ASP A 140 29.74 17.45 -4.61
C ASP A 140 31.12 16.81 -4.81
N GLY A 141 31.35 15.60 -4.27
CA GLY A 141 32.58 14.85 -4.44
C GLY A 141 32.87 14.49 -5.89
N MET A 142 31.87 13.98 -6.62
CA MET A 142 31.96 13.67 -8.05
C MET A 142 32.25 14.93 -8.87
N THR A 143 31.52 16.02 -8.59
CA THR A 143 31.68 17.31 -9.28
C THR A 143 33.08 17.90 -9.04
N ALA A 144 33.58 17.83 -7.80
CA ALA A 144 34.90 18.33 -7.45
C ALA A 144 36.02 17.46 -8.05
N GLY A 145 35.91 16.14 -7.96
CA GLY A 145 36.91 15.19 -8.45
C GLY A 145 37.15 15.35 -9.95
N TYR A 146 36.10 15.23 -10.77
CA TYR A 146 36.21 15.35 -12.23
C TYR A 146 36.60 16.75 -12.69
N ALA A 147 36.12 17.80 -12.02
CA ALA A 147 36.53 19.16 -12.35
C ALA A 147 38.00 19.47 -12.01
N ASN A 148 38.55 18.83 -10.97
CA ASN A 148 39.96 19.03 -10.61
C ASN A 148 40.90 18.43 -11.68
N VAL A 149 40.54 17.28 -12.25
CA VAL A 149 41.26 16.68 -13.39
C VAL A 149 41.26 17.64 -14.58
N LEU A 150 40.08 18.15 -14.96
CA LEU A 150 39.95 19.08 -16.08
C LEU A 150 40.69 20.41 -15.84
N ARG A 151 40.70 20.94 -14.62
CA ARG A 151 41.37 22.22 -14.29
C ARG A 151 42.87 22.18 -14.60
N GLY A 152 43.50 21.01 -14.42
CA GLY A 152 44.91 20.82 -14.75
C GLY A 152 45.23 20.94 -16.24
N VAL A 153 44.24 20.76 -17.10
CA VAL A 153 44.36 20.75 -18.56
C VAL A 153 43.82 22.05 -19.14
N ASP A 154 42.52 22.28 -18.93
CA ASP A 154 41.74 23.43 -19.42
C ASP A 154 40.73 23.88 -18.33
N PRO A 155 41.00 25.01 -17.66
CA PRO A 155 40.11 25.58 -16.63
C PRO A 155 38.70 25.93 -17.13
N GLU A 156 38.55 26.27 -18.41
CA GLU A 156 37.25 26.60 -19.00
C GLU A 156 36.38 25.35 -19.12
N GLN A 157 36.96 24.22 -19.55
CA GLN A 157 36.23 22.95 -19.61
C GLN A 157 35.85 22.45 -18.21
N ALA A 158 36.70 22.66 -17.21
CA ALA A 158 36.37 22.34 -15.82
C ALA A 158 35.17 23.14 -15.31
N LEU A 159 35.06 24.42 -15.67
CA LEU A 159 33.92 25.26 -15.31
C LEU A 159 32.64 24.78 -16.01
N LYS A 160 32.71 24.52 -17.32
CA LYS A 160 31.58 23.98 -18.10
C LYS A 160 31.07 22.65 -17.55
N PHE A 161 32.00 21.75 -17.22
CA PHE A 161 31.70 20.48 -16.55
C PHE A 161 30.93 20.69 -15.24
N ARG A 162 31.46 21.53 -14.34
CA ARG A 162 30.82 21.82 -13.05
C ARG A 162 29.40 22.34 -13.24
N GLN A 163 29.19 23.25 -14.18
CA GLN A 163 27.87 23.79 -14.48
C GLN A 163 26.91 22.69 -14.94
N SER A 164 27.32 21.85 -15.90
CA SER A 164 26.53 20.73 -16.42
C SER A 164 26.11 19.76 -15.30
N ILE A 165 27.07 19.33 -14.47
CA ILE A 165 26.81 18.37 -13.40
C ILE A 165 26.08 18.98 -12.21
N THR A 166 26.29 20.26 -11.89
CA THR A 166 25.53 20.93 -10.82
C THR A 166 24.04 20.98 -11.18
N VAL A 167 23.68 21.28 -12.43
CA VAL A 167 22.28 21.28 -12.88
C VAL A 167 21.68 19.88 -12.79
N ALA A 168 22.38 18.86 -13.28
CA ALA A 168 21.92 17.47 -13.21
C ALA A 168 21.82 16.98 -11.76
N GLY A 169 22.82 17.27 -10.92
CA GLY A 169 22.88 16.91 -9.51
C GLY A 169 21.75 17.54 -8.70
N ASN A 170 21.45 18.82 -8.93
CA ASN A 170 20.32 19.51 -8.28
C ASN A 170 18.98 18.84 -8.59
N SER A 171 18.79 18.32 -9.81
CA SER A 171 17.56 17.57 -10.16
C SER A 171 17.44 16.26 -9.37
N VAL A 172 18.54 15.51 -9.21
CA VAL A 172 18.57 14.28 -8.41
C VAL A 172 18.35 14.59 -6.92
N TYR A 173 18.98 15.64 -6.42
CA TYR A 173 18.81 16.09 -5.03
C TYR A 173 17.37 16.52 -4.74
N ALA A 174 16.75 17.31 -5.64
CA ALA A 174 15.35 17.72 -5.51
C ALA A 174 14.41 16.50 -5.51
N LYS A 175 14.64 15.53 -6.41
CA LYS A 175 13.89 14.27 -6.44
C LYS A 175 14.06 13.48 -5.13
N ALA A 176 15.27 13.43 -4.58
CA ALA A 176 15.53 12.78 -3.28
C ALA A 176 14.76 13.47 -2.15
N ALA A 177 14.82 14.80 -2.07
CA ALA A 177 14.12 15.58 -1.06
C ALA A 177 12.60 15.36 -1.15
N GLU A 178 12.03 15.37 -2.36
CA GLU A 178 10.61 15.09 -2.57
C GLU A 178 10.23 13.67 -2.13
N ARG A 179 11.06 12.68 -2.48
CA ARG A 179 10.83 11.28 -2.09
C ARG A 179 10.90 11.10 -0.57
N MET A 180 11.89 11.71 0.09
CA MET A 180 12.03 11.66 1.55
C MET A 180 10.88 12.36 2.26
N ALA A 181 10.45 13.52 1.76
CA ALA A 181 9.26 14.19 2.26
C ALA A 181 8.03 13.28 2.18
N LYS A 182 7.79 12.61 1.02
CA LYS A 182 6.69 11.66 0.87
C LYS A 182 6.77 10.48 1.83
N LEU A 183 7.96 9.91 2.04
CA LEU A 183 8.17 8.80 2.97
C LEU A 183 7.94 9.24 4.42
N HIS A 184 8.42 10.42 4.80
CA HIS A 184 8.18 11.00 6.11
C HIS A 184 6.69 11.25 6.33
N THR A 185 6.00 11.85 5.36
CA THR A 185 4.54 12.04 5.41
C THR A 185 3.81 10.70 5.54
N ALA A 186 4.22 9.66 4.81
CA ALA A 186 3.63 8.32 4.92
C ALA A 186 3.84 7.72 6.32
N ALA A 187 5.06 7.78 6.85
CA ALA A 187 5.37 7.30 8.19
C ALA A 187 4.58 8.05 9.29
N MET A 188 4.36 9.36 9.12
CA MET A 188 3.51 10.14 10.01
C MET A 188 2.03 9.77 9.90
N LYS A 189 1.54 9.47 8.69
CA LYS A 189 0.19 8.93 8.49
C LYS A 189 0.03 7.57 9.19
N ASP A 190 1.00 6.67 9.03
CA ASP A 190 1.00 5.36 9.72
C ASP A 190 1.04 5.54 11.25
N SER A 191 1.83 6.47 11.76
CA SER A 191 1.90 6.79 13.20
C SER A 191 0.57 7.33 13.74
N ALA A 192 -0.09 8.22 13.00
CA ALA A 192 -1.42 8.72 13.33
C ALA A 192 -2.47 7.59 13.31
N ASP A 193 -2.42 6.70 12.33
CA ASP A 193 -3.34 5.57 12.25
C ASP A 193 -3.15 4.60 13.41
N LEU A 194 -1.89 4.27 13.78
CA LEU A 194 -1.57 3.46 14.96
C LEU A 194 -2.05 4.13 16.25
N SER A 195 -1.86 5.44 16.36
CA SER A 195 -2.32 6.26 17.48
C SER A 195 -3.86 6.21 17.62
N VAL A 196 -4.58 6.33 16.50
CA VAL A 196 -6.04 6.15 16.47
C VAL A 196 -6.42 4.70 16.76
N GLN A 197 -5.64 3.70 16.33
CA GLN A 197 -5.85 2.28 16.67
C GLN A 197 -5.75 1.99 18.16
N SER A 198 -4.76 2.55 18.86
CA SER A 198 -4.60 2.40 20.29
C SER A 198 -5.63 3.19 21.11
N THR A 199 -6.25 4.22 20.54
CA THR A 199 -7.22 5.10 21.23
C THR A 199 -8.30 4.31 21.98
N SER A 200 -8.94 3.31 21.35
CA SER A 200 -10.02 2.55 21.99
C SER A 200 -9.55 1.81 23.24
N ALA A 201 -8.33 1.25 23.23
CA ALA A 201 -7.75 0.56 24.37
C ALA A 201 -7.37 1.55 25.49
N ILE A 202 -6.63 2.61 25.15
CA ILE A 202 -6.20 3.64 26.11
C ILE A 202 -7.39 4.28 26.81
N ILE A 203 -8.44 4.62 26.06
CA ILE A 203 -9.66 5.21 26.60
C ILE A 203 -10.42 4.21 27.47
N SER A 204 -10.56 2.95 27.01
CA SER A 204 -11.23 1.92 27.81
C SER A 204 -10.51 1.66 29.13
N ASP A 205 -9.17 1.62 29.12
CA ASP A 205 -8.36 1.45 30.32
C ASP A 205 -8.53 2.65 31.26
N THR A 206 -8.55 3.86 30.69
CA THR A 206 -8.85 5.08 31.45
C THR A 206 -10.20 4.99 32.14
N PHE A 207 -11.25 4.53 31.46
CA PHE A 207 -12.59 4.39 32.03
C PHE A 207 -12.69 3.34 33.14
N ASN A 208 -11.79 2.36 33.17
CA ASN A 208 -11.77 1.31 34.19
C ASN A 208 -10.98 1.73 35.43
N VAL A 209 -9.91 2.52 35.25
CA VAL A 209 -9.01 2.91 36.34
C VAL A 209 -9.46 4.22 37.00
N GLU A 210 -9.87 5.20 36.20
CA GLU A 210 -10.22 6.53 36.68
C GLU A 210 -11.70 6.62 37.07
N GLN A 211 -11.97 7.18 38.25
CA GLN A 211 -13.34 7.34 38.76
C GLN A 211 -13.78 8.80 38.75
N ASP A 212 -12.84 9.75 38.75
CA ASP A 212 -13.14 11.18 38.69
C ASP A 212 -13.53 11.59 37.25
N PRO A 213 -14.77 12.08 37.03
CA PRO A 213 -15.20 12.55 35.71
C PRO A 213 -14.31 13.64 35.12
N ALA A 214 -13.74 14.51 35.94
CA ALA A 214 -12.89 15.61 35.47
C ALA A 214 -11.56 15.06 34.92
N LEU A 215 -10.94 14.11 35.61
CA LEU A 215 -9.69 13.48 35.16
C LEU A 215 -9.90 12.63 33.90
N ILE A 216 -11.06 11.99 33.75
CA ILE A 216 -11.41 11.29 32.50
C ILE A 216 -11.47 12.28 31.33
N VAL A 217 -12.12 13.43 31.51
CA VAL A 217 -12.18 14.49 30.50
C VAL A 217 -10.77 14.96 30.11
N ASP A 218 -9.92 15.23 31.09
CA ASP A 218 -8.55 15.70 30.86
C ASP A 218 -7.70 14.66 30.12
N ARG A 219 -7.79 13.39 30.49
CA ARG A 219 -7.07 12.29 29.81
C ARG A 219 -7.54 12.09 28.38
N VAL A 220 -8.85 12.16 28.13
CA VAL A 220 -9.41 12.08 26.77
C VAL A 220 -8.97 13.30 25.94
N ALA A 221 -8.95 14.50 26.53
CA ALA A 221 -8.46 15.71 25.87
C ALA A 221 -6.97 15.64 25.53
N LEU A 222 -6.15 15.09 26.43
CA LEU A 222 -4.72 14.86 26.19
C LEU A 222 -4.49 13.87 25.03
N GLU A 223 -5.22 12.76 25.02
CA GLU A 223 -5.12 11.77 23.95
C GLU A 223 -5.61 12.33 22.61
N ARG A 224 -6.70 13.09 22.62
CA ARG A 224 -7.19 13.82 21.44
C ARG A 224 -6.13 14.76 20.90
N LYS A 225 -5.48 15.54 21.77
CA LYS A 225 -4.40 16.46 21.40
C LYS A 225 -3.20 15.71 20.81
N ARG A 226 -2.81 14.57 21.40
CA ARG A 226 -1.73 13.74 20.87
C ARG A 226 -2.02 13.27 19.44
N VAL A 227 -3.23 12.78 19.17
CA VAL A 227 -3.66 12.38 17.81
C VAL A 227 -3.70 13.60 16.88
N GLN A 228 -4.21 14.72 17.36
CA GLN A 228 -4.30 15.98 16.63
C GLN A 228 -2.92 16.50 16.20
N ASP A 229 -1.94 16.49 17.11
CA ASP A 229 -0.58 16.98 16.87
C ASP A 229 0.11 16.16 15.76
N ILE A 230 -0.03 14.83 15.78
CA ILE A 230 0.51 13.95 14.72
C ILE A 230 -0.20 14.24 13.39
N ALA A 231 -1.54 14.40 13.40
CA ALA A 231 -2.31 14.69 12.20
C ALA A 231 -1.97 16.06 11.59
N ILE A 232 -1.69 17.08 12.41
CA ILE A 232 -1.26 18.41 11.95
C ILE A 232 0.14 18.33 11.32
N GLN A 233 1.06 17.54 11.87
CA GLN A 233 2.41 17.38 11.32
C GLN A 233 2.42 16.79 9.90
N VAL A 234 1.37 16.07 9.50
CA VAL A 234 1.20 15.57 8.12
C VAL A 234 0.93 16.70 7.12
N GLY A 235 0.33 17.81 7.56
CA GLY A 235 0.06 18.99 6.70
C GLY A 235 -1.07 18.80 5.67
N ASP A 236 -1.89 17.76 5.81
CA ASP A 236 -2.99 17.43 4.90
C ASP A 236 -4.35 17.64 5.61
N PRO A 237 -5.15 18.67 5.26
CA PRO A 237 -6.42 18.97 5.92
C PRO A 237 -7.46 17.85 5.81
N THR A 238 -7.42 17.07 4.72
CA THR A 238 -8.35 15.95 4.52
C THR A 238 -7.98 14.78 5.41
N PHE A 239 -6.67 14.49 5.54
CA PHE A 239 -6.16 13.50 6.48
C PHE A 239 -6.51 13.90 7.92
N TYR A 240 -6.23 15.14 8.31
CA TYR A 240 -6.59 15.67 9.63
C TYR A 240 -8.06 15.41 9.98
N SER A 241 -8.98 15.81 9.09
CA SER A 241 -10.41 15.66 9.31
C SER A 241 -10.82 14.18 9.44
N SER A 242 -10.27 13.32 8.58
CA SER A 242 -10.50 11.87 8.62
C SER A 242 -9.97 11.22 9.91
N THR A 243 -8.76 11.57 10.35
CA THR A 243 -8.13 11.06 11.57
C THR A 243 -8.92 11.50 12.79
N MET A 244 -9.35 12.76 12.87
CA MET A 244 -10.15 13.27 13.98
C MET A 244 -11.55 12.67 14.02
N ASN A 245 -12.18 12.43 12.87
CA ASN A 245 -13.45 11.72 12.79
C ASN A 245 -13.31 10.26 13.25
N SER A 246 -12.22 9.60 12.87
CA SER A 246 -11.92 8.23 13.30
C SER A 246 -11.65 8.13 14.80
N PHE A 247 -10.93 9.12 15.36
CA PHE A 247 -10.76 9.27 16.81
C PHE A 247 -12.10 9.43 17.53
N ASN A 248 -12.94 10.37 17.09
CA ASN A 248 -14.24 10.64 17.70
C ASN A 248 -15.15 9.40 17.65
N LYS A 249 -15.17 8.68 16.52
CA LYS A 249 -15.92 7.42 16.39
C LYS A 249 -15.46 6.38 17.41
N LYS A 250 -14.14 6.23 17.61
CA LYS A 250 -13.59 5.28 18.57
C LYS A 250 -13.85 5.66 20.02
N LEU A 251 -13.85 6.96 20.32
CA LEU A 251 -14.26 7.46 21.62
C LEU A 251 -15.74 7.18 21.88
N ILE A 252 -16.62 7.43 20.89
CA ILE A 252 -18.05 7.07 20.94
C ILE A 252 -18.23 5.56 21.18
N ASP A 253 -17.54 4.72 20.40
CA ASP A 253 -17.56 3.26 20.56
C ASP A 253 -17.13 2.84 21.98
N ALA A 254 -16.07 3.44 22.53
CA ALA A 254 -15.58 3.15 23.87
C ALA A 254 -16.60 3.53 24.96
N VAL A 255 -17.22 4.71 24.85
CA VAL A 255 -18.26 5.17 25.80
C VAL A 255 -19.49 4.26 25.74
N ALA A 256 -19.96 3.94 24.53
CA ALA A 256 -21.08 3.02 24.32
C ALA A 256 -20.81 1.63 24.91
N ASN A 257 -19.61 1.08 24.70
CA ASN A 257 -19.22 -0.22 25.27
C ASN A 257 -19.10 -0.18 26.79
N GLN A 258 -18.63 0.94 27.37
CA GLN A 258 -18.60 1.09 28.82
C GLN A 258 -20.01 1.14 29.42
N ALA A 259 -20.96 1.83 28.76
CA ALA A 259 -22.36 1.83 29.17
C ALA A 259 -22.96 0.41 29.22
N ILE A 260 -22.60 -0.47 28.28
CA ILE A 260 -22.99 -1.88 28.31
C ILE A 260 -22.38 -2.60 29.53
N LYS A 261 -21.09 -2.37 29.81
CA LYS A 261 -20.38 -3.00 30.94
C LYS A 261 -20.92 -2.58 32.31
N MET A 262 -21.55 -1.41 32.42
CA MET A 262 -22.21 -0.98 33.67
C MET A 262 -23.41 -1.86 34.04
N GLY A 263 -23.89 -2.74 33.15
CA GLY A 263 -24.94 -3.71 33.47
C GLY A 263 -26.32 -3.07 33.70
N LEU A 264 -26.50 -1.82 33.28
CA LEU A 264 -27.80 -1.14 33.33
C LEU A 264 -28.80 -1.83 32.41
N LYS A 265 -30.08 -1.78 32.78
CA LYS A 265 -31.14 -2.19 31.85
C LYS A 265 -31.10 -1.27 30.61
N PRO A 266 -31.41 -1.77 29.40
CA PRO A 266 -31.30 -0.95 28.18
C PRO A 266 -32.04 0.39 28.25
N ALA A 267 -33.24 0.42 28.82
CA ALA A 267 -34.01 1.66 28.98
C ALA A 267 -33.34 2.66 29.94
N ASP A 268 -32.75 2.16 31.03
CA ASP A 268 -32.06 3.00 32.02
C ASP A 268 -30.75 3.54 31.44
N ALA A 269 -30.02 2.73 30.66
CA ALA A 269 -28.81 3.15 29.96
C ALA A 269 -29.08 4.26 28.92
N VAL A 270 -30.13 4.11 28.11
CA VAL A 270 -30.54 5.15 27.15
C VAL A 270 -30.89 6.44 27.87
N LYS A 271 -31.67 6.37 28.96
CA LYS A 271 -32.03 7.54 29.77
C LYS A 271 -30.79 8.20 30.41
N ALA A 272 -29.82 7.40 30.87
CA ALA A 272 -28.54 7.88 31.39
C ALA A 272 -27.73 8.63 30.31
N ILE A 273 -27.68 8.09 29.09
CA ILE A 273 -27.01 8.74 27.95
C ILE A 273 -27.71 10.07 27.57
N ASP A 274 -29.04 10.08 27.47
CA ASP A 274 -29.82 11.27 27.10
C ASP A 274 -29.65 12.38 28.15
N SER A 275 -29.75 12.03 29.44
CA SER A 275 -29.50 12.98 30.54
C SER A 275 -28.04 13.41 30.63
N GLY A 276 -27.11 12.58 30.13
CA GLY A 276 -25.67 12.78 30.30
C GLY A 276 -25.19 12.44 31.70
N ASP A 277 -25.95 11.64 32.45
CA ASP A 277 -25.60 11.11 33.76
C ASP A 277 -25.24 9.63 33.62
N LEU A 278 -24.01 9.39 33.16
CA LEU A 278 -23.46 8.05 32.91
C LEU A 278 -22.34 7.73 33.92
N GLY A 279 -22.52 8.17 35.18
CA GLY A 279 -21.55 7.96 36.25
C GLY A 279 -20.24 8.71 36.00
N ASN A 280 -19.11 7.98 36.01
CA ASN A 280 -17.78 8.56 35.78
C ASN A 280 -17.63 9.16 34.36
N LEU A 281 -18.46 8.76 33.39
CA LEU A 281 -18.42 9.30 32.03
C LEU A 281 -19.24 10.58 31.82
N SER A 282 -19.94 11.05 32.84
CA SER A 282 -20.84 12.20 32.75
C SER A 282 -20.14 13.46 32.25
N GLY A 283 -18.86 13.68 32.62
CA GLY A 283 -18.07 14.81 32.16
C GLY A 283 -17.91 14.88 30.63
N LEU A 284 -17.79 13.72 29.96
CA LEU A 284 -17.64 13.65 28.50
C LEU A 284 -18.94 14.04 27.77
N LEU A 285 -20.09 13.63 28.31
CA LEU A 285 -21.41 13.88 27.73
C LEU A 285 -21.93 15.29 28.04
N GLN A 286 -21.73 15.76 29.27
CA GLN A 286 -22.18 17.09 29.72
C GLN A 286 -21.27 18.20 29.16
N GLY A 287 -19.97 17.95 29.07
CA GLY A 287 -18.99 18.87 28.49
C GLY A 287 -19.10 19.03 26.97
N LYS A 288 -20.05 18.34 26.32
CA LYS A 288 -20.23 18.32 24.85
C LYS A 288 -18.97 17.94 24.09
N ILE A 289 -18.11 17.12 24.70
CA ILE A 289 -16.93 16.57 24.04
C ILE A 289 -17.36 15.54 23.00
N ILE A 290 -18.48 14.86 23.28
CA ILE A 290 -19.09 13.84 22.43
C ILE A 290 -20.57 14.16 22.25
N ASP A 291 -21.11 13.85 21.08
CA ASP A 291 -22.54 13.92 20.80
C ASP A 291 -23.28 12.75 21.47
N LYS A 292 -24.28 13.09 22.29
CA LYS A 292 -25.10 12.11 23.02
C LYS A 292 -25.92 11.21 22.09
N GLU A 293 -26.44 11.76 20.99
CA GLU A 293 -27.25 11.00 20.03
C GLU A 293 -26.40 9.93 19.35
N LEU A 294 -25.17 10.28 18.96
CA LEU A 294 -24.23 9.31 18.37
C LEU A 294 -23.83 8.22 19.36
N VAL A 295 -23.65 8.55 20.65
CA VAL A 295 -23.39 7.56 21.71
C VAL A 295 -24.57 6.62 21.90
N LYS A 296 -25.81 7.15 21.90
CA LYS A 296 -27.04 6.36 22.02
C LYS A 296 -27.20 5.40 20.84
N ASP A 297 -27.05 5.89 19.61
CA ASP A 297 -27.14 5.07 18.40
C ASP A 297 -26.11 3.95 18.42
N GLN A 298 -24.86 4.28 18.78
CA GLN A 298 -23.80 3.28 18.85
C GLN A 298 -24.01 2.29 20.00
N TYR A 299 -24.54 2.73 21.15
CA TYR A 299 -24.92 1.84 22.25
C TYR A 299 -25.98 0.83 21.81
N LEU A 300 -27.07 1.28 21.19
CA LEU A 300 -28.15 0.40 20.72
C LEU A 300 -27.63 -0.60 19.68
N LYS A 301 -26.77 -0.14 18.77
CA LYS A 301 -26.12 -1.01 17.80
C LYS A 301 -25.26 -2.08 18.48
N ASN A 302 -24.35 -1.70 19.37
CA ASN A 302 -23.47 -2.63 20.07
C ASN A 302 -24.26 -3.63 20.93
N LEU A 303 -25.34 -3.17 21.58
CA LEU A 303 -26.25 -4.03 22.34
C LEU A 303 -26.96 -5.04 21.43
N SER A 304 -27.47 -4.60 20.27
CA SER A 304 -28.11 -5.50 19.30
C SER A 304 -27.15 -6.57 18.78
N GLU A 305 -25.89 -6.21 18.53
CA GLU A 305 -24.84 -7.14 18.14
C GLU A 305 -24.54 -8.14 19.28
N GLN A 306 -24.46 -7.68 20.53
CA GLN A 306 -24.24 -8.56 21.68
C GLN A 306 -25.41 -9.53 21.89
N VAL A 307 -26.66 -9.07 21.78
CA VAL A 307 -27.85 -9.92 21.87
C VAL A 307 -27.84 -10.97 20.77
N ARG A 308 -27.55 -10.57 19.53
CA ARG A 308 -27.44 -11.50 18.40
C ARG A 308 -26.34 -12.54 18.63
N VAL A 309 -25.18 -12.13 19.16
CA VAL A 309 -24.09 -13.07 19.50
C VAL A 309 -24.56 -14.02 20.60
N MET A 310 -25.14 -13.53 21.70
CA MET A 310 -25.65 -14.37 22.79
C MET A 310 -26.73 -15.36 22.31
N GLU A 311 -27.67 -14.93 21.47
CA GLU A 311 -28.67 -15.81 20.88
C GLU A 311 -28.04 -16.87 19.98
N SER A 312 -27.04 -16.50 19.18
CA SER A 312 -26.30 -17.46 18.36
C SER A 312 -25.52 -18.47 19.20
N THR A 313 -24.87 -18.04 20.28
CA THR A 313 -24.16 -18.91 21.22
C THR A 313 -25.12 -19.85 21.94
N LYS A 314 -26.26 -19.34 22.43
CA LYS A 314 -27.30 -20.17 23.03
C LYS A 314 -27.85 -21.22 22.06
N LYS A 315 -28.09 -20.84 20.79
CA LYS A 315 -28.51 -21.78 19.75
C LYS A 315 -27.46 -22.87 19.51
N LEU A 316 -26.18 -22.50 19.40
CA LEU A 316 -25.08 -23.47 19.24
C LEU A 316 -24.93 -24.38 20.46
N GLU A 317 -25.08 -23.85 21.68
CA GLU A 317 -25.07 -24.66 22.90
C GLU A 317 -26.28 -25.61 22.97
N ASP A 318 -27.47 -25.14 22.56
CA ASP A 318 -28.68 -25.96 22.46
C ASP A 318 -28.53 -27.07 21.42
N GLU A 319 -27.92 -26.77 20.27
CA GLU A 319 -27.60 -27.73 19.22
C GLU A 319 -26.56 -28.75 19.71
N GLY A 320 -25.46 -28.31 20.32
CA GLY A 320 -24.47 -29.21 20.89
C GLY A 320 -25.03 -30.10 22.01
N ARG A 321 -25.96 -29.58 22.82
CA ARG A 321 -26.70 -30.40 23.80
C ARG A 321 -27.60 -31.42 23.12
N LYS A 322 -28.30 -31.06 22.04
CA LYS A 322 -29.11 -32.01 21.27
C LYS A 322 -28.23 -33.11 20.68
N ASP A 323 -27.09 -32.78 20.09
CA ASP A 323 -26.16 -33.75 19.50
C ASP A 323 -25.60 -34.74 20.52
N LYS A 324 -25.24 -34.27 21.73
CA LYS A 324 -24.84 -35.17 22.83
C LYS A 324 -25.98 -36.08 23.28
N SER A 325 -27.19 -35.54 23.35
CA SER A 325 -28.39 -36.31 23.73
C SER A 325 -28.64 -37.44 22.73
N ILE A 326 -28.44 -37.16 21.44
CA ILE A 326 -28.52 -38.12 20.35
C ILE A 326 -27.51 -39.25 20.56
N GLY A 327 -26.25 -38.91 20.88
CA GLY A 327 -25.22 -39.90 21.19
C GLY A 327 -25.61 -40.82 22.36
N TYR A 328 -26.18 -40.28 23.43
CA TYR A 328 -26.65 -41.08 24.57
C TYR A 328 -27.78 -42.03 24.18
N TRP A 329 -28.74 -41.57 23.37
CA TRP A 329 -29.80 -42.42 22.86
C TRP A 329 -29.23 -43.55 21.99
N ASP A 330 -28.28 -43.26 21.12
CA ASP A 330 -27.63 -44.25 20.27
C ASP A 330 -26.86 -45.29 21.09
N ASP A 331 -26.13 -44.87 22.13
CA ASP A 331 -25.42 -45.77 23.03
C ASP A 331 -26.39 -46.64 23.85
N PHE A 332 -27.51 -46.07 24.29
CA PHE A 332 -28.58 -46.83 24.94
C PHE A 332 -29.15 -47.91 24.00
N TYR A 333 -29.50 -47.57 22.76
CA TYR A 333 -30.04 -48.54 21.80
C TYR A 333 -29.03 -49.58 21.31
N LYS A 334 -27.73 -49.27 21.37
CA LYS A 334 -26.63 -50.22 21.15
C LYS A 334 -26.32 -51.09 22.37
N GLY A 335 -27.02 -50.89 23.49
CA GLY A 335 -26.81 -51.63 24.74
C GLY A 335 -25.56 -51.21 25.53
N LYS A 336 -24.92 -50.09 25.16
CA LYS A 336 -23.74 -49.54 25.85
C LYS A 336 -24.10 -48.73 27.10
N LEU A 337 -25.33 -48.21 27.16
CA LEU A 337 -25.84 -47.40 28.26
C LEU A 337 -27.08 -48.05 28.85
N SER A 338 -27.17 -48.15 30.18
CA SER A 338 -28.40 -48.61 30.86
C SER A 338 -29.48 -47.51 30.83
N GLY A 339 -30.73 -47.88 31.07
CA GLY A 339 -31.85 -46.93 31.04
C GLY A 339 -31.73 -45.81 32.08
N ASP A 340 -31.35 -46.14 33.32
CA ASP A 340 -31.17 -45.13 34.37
C ASP A 340 -29.95 -44.24 34.10
N SER A 341 -28.88 -44.79 33.50
CA SER A 341 -27.73 -44.00 33.05
C SER A 341 -28.11 -43.05 31.91
N LEU A 342 -28.95 -43.47 30.95
CA LEU A 342 -29.47 -42.59 29.89
C LEU A 342 -30.25 -41.41 30.48
N ILE A 343 -31.21 -41.70 31.37
CA ILE A 343 -32.04 -40.65 31.99
C ILE A 343 -31.17 -39.66 32.76
N SER A 344 -30.17 -40.16 33.49
CA SER A 344 -29.23 -39.33 34.24
C SER A 344 -28.37 -38.46 33.32
N SER A 345 -27.80 -39.03 32.25
CA SER A 345 -26.99 -38.30 31.26
C SER A 345 -27.79 -37.22 30.52
N LEU A 346 -29.03 -37.51 30.13
CA LEU A 346 -29.92 -36.54 29.48
C LEU A 346 -30.31 -35.39 30.43
N ARG A 347 -30.60 -35.68 31.70
CA ARG A 347 -30.87 -34.65 32.72
C ARG A 347 -29.63 -33.79 32.97
N ALA A 348 -28.47 -34.41 33.12
CA ALA A 348 -27.20 -33.70 33.31
C ALA A 348 -26.85 -32.79 32.13
N ASN A 349 -27.23 -33.19 30.91
CA ASN A 349 -27.04 -32.39 29.70
C ASN A 349 -28.14 -31.34 29.46
N GLY A 350 -29.10 -31.17 30.38
CA GLY A 350 -30.16 -30.17 30.27
C GLY A 350 -31.26 -30.50 29.25
N THR A 351 -31.36 -31.76 28.84
CA THR A 351 -32.33 -32.27 27.86
C THR A 351 -33.14 -33.44 28.46
N PRO A 352 -33.86 -33.22 29.59
CA PRO A 352 -34.52 -34.30 30.30
C PRO A 352 -35.53 -35.03 29.39
N PRO A 353 -35.55 -36.37 29.40
CA PRO A 353 -36.53 -37.14 28.64
C PRO A 353 -37.94 -36.88 29.18
N SER A 354 -38.94 -36.94 28.30
CA SER A 354 -40.34 -36.81 28.70
C SER A 354 -40.77 -37.95 29.64
N PRO A 355 -41.84 -37.79 30.45
CA PRO A 355 -42.35 -38.87 31.30
C PRO A 355 -42.65 -40.16 30.54
N GLU A 356 -43.13 -40.04 29.30
CA GLU A 356 -43.38 -41.16 28.39
C GLU A 356 -42.07 -41.84 27.97
N GLN A 357 -41.05 -41.07 27.61
CA GLN A 357 -39.72 -41.60 27.28
C GLN A 357 -39.09 -42.28 28.49
N VAL A 358 -39.22 -41.72 29.70
CA VAL A 358 -38.74 -42.35 30.94
C VAL A 358 -39.44 -43.70 31.17
N LYS A 359 -40.75 -43.77 30.96
CA LYS A 359 -41.53 -45.02 31.08
C LYS A 359 -41.08 -46.05 30.05
N ALA A 360 -40.83 -45.63 28.81
CA ALA A 360 -40.32 -46.47 27.73
C ALA A 360 -38.92 -47.03 28.03
N ILE A 361 -38.00 -46.16 28.45
CA ILE A 361 -36.63 -46.53 28.84
C ILE A 361 -36.65 -47.57 29.97
N ARG A 362 -37.44 -47.33 31.03
CA ARG A 362 -37.48 -48.20 32.22
C ARG A 362 -38.16 -49.54 32.00
N LYS A 363 -39.11 -49.61 31.06
CA LYS A 363 -39.72 -50.88 30.65
C LYS A 363 -38.79 -51.72 29.76
N GLY A 364 -37.58 -51.23 29.48
CA GLY A 364 -36.62 -51.90 28.62
C GLY A 364 -37.16 -52.10 27.21
N GLU A 365 -37.88 -51.09 26.67
CA GLU A 365 -38.69 -51.22 25.47
C GLU A 365 -37.97 -51.86 24.28
N GLY A 366 -38.17 -53.17 24.17
CA GLY A 366 -38.38 -53.90 22.93
C GLY A 366 -39.87 -54.14 22.62
N ALA A 367 -40.82 -53.49 23.29
CA ALA A 367 -42.24 -53.87 23.24
C ALA A 367 -43.24 -52.69 23.27
N GLY A 368 -43.01 -51.64 22.48
CA GLY A 368 -44.15 -50.99 21.83
C GLY A 368 -44.66 -51.91 20.71
N PRO A 369 -45.91 -51.77 20.21
CA PRO A 369 -46.31 -52.44 18.99
C PRO A 369 -45.22 -52.20 17.94
N LYS A 370 -44.69 -53.27 17.34
CA LYS A 370 -43.88 -53.09 16.14
C LYS A 370 -44.79 -52.39 15.16
N GLY A 371 -44.44 -51.16 14.76
CA GLY A 371 -45.15 -50.52 13.65
C GLY A 371 -45.19 -51.48 12.48
N SER A 372 -46.25 -51.45 11.68
CA SER A 372 -46.30 -52.28 10.48
C SER A 372 -45.08 -52.00 9.62
N ASP A 373 -44.52 -53.03 9.00
CA ASP A 373 -43.35 -52.88 8.12
C ASP A 373 -43.62 -51.86 7.00
N GLU A 374 -44.88 -51.75 6.56
CA GLU A 374 -45.36 -50.72 5.63
C GLU A 374 -45.21 -49.29 6.17
N LEU A 375 -45.60 -49.05 7.43
CA LEU A 375 -45.50 -47.72 8.04
C LEU A 375 -44.02 -47.35 8.25
N ILE A 376 -43.20 -48.30 8.68
CA ILE A 376 -41.77 -48.09 8.86
C ILE A 376 -41.10 -47.81 7.52
N GLY A 377 -41.35 -48.63 6.49
CA GLY A 377 -40.82 -48.41 5.14
C GLY A 377 -41.25 -47.06 4.55
N LYS A 378 -42.48 -46.62 4.80
CA LYS A 378 -42.96 -45.29 4.41
C LYS A 378 -42.20 -44.18 5.16
N LEU A 379 -42.06 -44.28 6.47
CA LEU A 379 -41.35 -43.27 7.27
C LEU A 379 -39.86 -43.23 6.92
N GLU A 380 -39.24 -44.38 6.65
CA GLU A 380 -37.86 -44.47 6.16
C GLU A 380 -37.72 -43.81 4.79
N SER A 381 -38.61 -44.11 3.84
CA SER A 381 -38.60 -43.46 2.52
C SER A 381 -38.79 -41.94 2.63
N LEU A 382 -39.73 -41.49 3.48
CA LEU A 382 -39.94 -40.06 3.74
C LEU A 382 -38.70 -39.43 4.40
N ALA A 383 -38.02 -40.14 5.30
CA ALA A 383 -36.77 -39.68 5.92
C ALA A 383 -35.63 -39.59 4.90
N ASP A 384 -35.46 -40.64 4.10
CA ASP A 384 -34.47 -40.78 3.02
C ASP A 384 -34.70 -39.75 1.89
N ASN A 385 -35.94 -39.25 1.74
CA ASN A 385 -36.29 -38.16 0.82
C ASN A 385 -36.27 -36.76 1.48
N GLY A 386 -35.95 -36.65 2.77
CA GLY A 386 -35.93 -35.38 3.51
C GLY A 386 -37.32 -34.77 3.75
N GLN A 387 -38.40 -35.52 3.54
CA GLN A 387 -39.78 -35.03 3.61
C GLN A 387 -40.34 -34.98 5.03
N ILE A 388 -39.65 -35.57 6.02
CA ILE A 388 -40.06 -35.56 7.43
C ILE A 388 -38.92 -35.12 8.35
N GLY A 389 -39.25 -34.39 9.41
CA GLY A 389 -38.32 -34.02 10.48
C GLY A 389 -38.46 -34.94 11.70
N GLU A 390 -37.52 -34.86 12.64
CA GLU A 390 -37.54 -35.70 13.86
C GLU A 390 -38.84 -35.58 14.67
N ASN A 391 -39.43 -34.39 14.73
CA ASN A 391 -40.70 -34.14 15.43
C ASN A 391 -41.88 -34.91 14.81
N TYR A 392 -41.84 -35.12 13.49
CA TYR A 392 -42.84 -35.92 12.80
C TYR A 392 -42.73 -37.37 13.25
N VAL A 393 -41.52 -37.92 13.27
CA VAL A 393 -41.24 -39.28 13.78
C VAL A 393 -41.66 -39.44 15.24
N ASP A 394 -41.43 -38.42 16.08
CA ASP A 394 -41.86 -38.41 17.48
C ASP A 394 -43.37 -38.52 17.66
N THR A 395 -44.15 -37.99 16.72
CA THR A 395 -45.61 -38.05 16.78
C THR A 395 -46.11 -39.50 16.63
N TYR A 396 -45.47 -40.28 15.77
CA TYR A 396 -45.74 -41.72 15.59
C TYR A 396 -45.25 -42.56 16.77
N ALA A 397 -44.13 -42.16 17.38
CA ALA A 397 -43.62 -42.82 18.58
C ALA A 397 -44.53 -42.59 19.80
N LYS A 398 -44.96 -41.34 20.01
CA LYS A 398 -45.87 -40.95 21.10
C LYS A 398 -47.24 -41.59 20.98
N SER A 399 -47.78 -41.73 19.76
CA SER A 399 -49.06 -42.39 19.52
C SER A 399 -48.99 -43.92 19.64
N GLY A 400 -47.80 -44.49 19.88
CA GLY A 400 -47.58 -45.93 19.98
C GLY A 400 -47.65 -46.67 18.64
N GLN A 401 -47.66 -45.95 17.51
CA GLN A 401 -47.68 -46.53 16.16
C GLN A 401 -46.33 -47.11 15.74
N ILE A 402 -45.23 -46.60 16.30
CA ILE A 402 -43.89 -47.17 16.19
C ILE A 402 -43.22 -47.18 17.56
N SER A 403 -42.28 -48.09 17.79
CA SER A 403 -41.46 -48.06 19.01
C SER A 403 -40.46 -46.89 19.00
N TRP A 404 -40.03 -46.42 20.17
CA TRP A 404 -39.00 -45.39 20.28
C TRP A 404 -37.64 -45.81 19.67
N LYS A 405 -37.37 -47.13 19.64
CA LYS A 405 -36.20 -47.70 18.94
C LYS A 405 -36.30 -47.53 17.42
N GLN A 406 -37.46 -47.86 16.84
CA GLN A 406 -37.73 -47.65 15.40
C GLN A 406 -37.71 -46.16 15.06
N ALA A 407 -38.30 -45.33 15.93
CA ALA A 407 -38.24 -43.88 15.79
C ALA A 407 -36.79 -43.37 15.79
N ASN A 408 -35.91 -43.85 16.68
CA ASN A 408 -34.51 -43.43 16.68
C ASN A 408 -33.76 -43.86 15.41
N ALA A 409 -34.03 -45.07 14.89
CA ALA A 409 -33.43 -45.52 13.63
C ALA A 409 -33.86 -44.62 12.43
N ILE A 410 -35.15 -44.28 12.35
CA ILE A 410 -35.66 -43.35 11.33
C ILE A 410 -35.07 -41.94 11.54
N LYS A 411 -34.96 -41.48 12.80
CA LYS A 411 -34.31 -40.19 13.10
C LYS A 411 -32.84 -40.17 12.74
N GLN A 412 -32.10 -41.28 12.89
CA GLN A 412 -30.73 -41.39 12.39
C GLN A 412 -30.69 -41.20 10.87
N LYS A 413 -31.63 -41.79 10.12
CA LYS A 413 -31.77 -41.53 8.68
C LYS A 413 -32.06 -40.06 8.37
N VAL A 414 -33.02 -39.44 9.08
CA VAL A 414 -33.32 -37.99 8.95
C VAL A 414 -32.07 -37.12 9.25
N ARG A 415 -31.27 -37.47 10.26
CA ARG A 415 -30.04 -36.77 10.62
C ARG A 415 -28.92 -36.98 9.60
N ASN A 416 -28.78 -38.19 9.09
CA ASN A 416 -27.82 -38.51 8.05
C ASN A 416 -28.17 -37.75 6.77
N ASN A 417 -29.45 -37.53 6.47
CA ASN A 417 -29.87 -36.63 5.39
C ASN A 417 -29.63 -35.15 5.68
N ARG A 418 -29.63 -34.70 6.95
CA ARG A 418 -29.17 -33.34 7.31
C ARG A 418 -27.66 -33.13 7.13
N SER A 419 -26.87 -34.22 7.00
CA SER A 419 -25.48 -34.11 6.54
C SER A 419 -25.42 -33.34 5.22
N ASP A 420 -26.39 -33.53 4.32
CA ASP A 420 -26.39 -32.91 3.00
C ASP A 420 -26.63 -31.39 3.09
N MET A 421 -27.45 -30.92 4.03
CA MET A 421 -27.61 -29.49 4.33
C MET A 421 -26.35 -28.87 4.96
N SER A 422 -25.68 -29.60 5.84
CA SER A 422 -24.38 -29.19 6.39
C SER A 422 -23.30 -29.16 5.30
N GLN A 423 -23.27 -30.16 4.41
CA GLN A 423 -22.36 -30.22 3.27
C GLN A 423 -22.65 -29.10 2.27
N ALA A 424 -23.91 -28.84 1.96
CA ALA A 424 -24.35 -27.71 1.13
C ALA A 424 -23.94 -26.36 1.77
N SER A 425 -24.08 -26.22 3.08
CA SER A 425 -23.65 -25.02 3.81
C SER A 425 -22.14 -24.81 3.75
N ARG A 426 -21.34 -25.88 3.92
CA ARG A 426 -19.88 -25.83 3.75
C ARG A 426 -19.48 -25.58 2.29
N PHE A 427 -20.25 -26.13 1.35
CA PHE A 427 -20.07 -25.89 -0.08
C PHE A 427 -20.30 -24.41 -0.43
N ILE A 428 -21.32 -23.77 0.17
CA ILE A 428 -21.57 -22.33 0.05
C ILE A 428 -20.41 -21.52 0.63
N ASP A 429 -19.98 -21.83 1.85
CA ASP A 429 -18.85 -21.14 2.50
C ASP A 429 -17.58 -21.22 1.65
N PHE A 430 -17.22 -22.42 1.20
CA PHE A 430 -16.03 -22.64 0.38
C PHE A 430 -16.09 -21.87 -0.95
N ASN A 431 -17.22 -21.93 -1.66
CA ASN A 431 -17.35 -21.32 -2.98
C ASN A 431 -17.51 -19.79 -2.97
N LEU A 432 -17.84 -19.21 -1.81
CA LEU A 432 -17.94 -17.78 -1.57
C LEU A 432 -16.77 -17.22 -0.75
N GLY A 433 -15.69 -18.00 -0.57
CA GLY A 433 -14.44 -17.50 0.00
C GLY A 433 -14.41 -17.42 1.53
N VAL A 434 -15.23 -18.22 2.22
CA VAL A 434 -15.23 -18.35 3.69
C VAL A 434 -14.63 -19.72 4.06
N PRO A 435 -13.29 -19.87 4.08
CA PRO A 435 -12.65 -21.16 4.36
C PRO A 435 -12.85 -21.63 5.82
N ASP A 436 -13.06 -20.69 6.75
CA ASP A 436 -13.35 -20.96 8.17
C ASP A 436 -14.17 -19.79 8.77
N PRO A 437 -15.30 -20.05 9.47
CA PRO A 437 -16.08 -19.02 10.18
C PRO A 437 -15.29 -18.25 11.24
N LEU A 438 -14.10 -18.71 11.64
CA LEU A 438 -13.22 -18.04 12.61
C LEU A 438 -12.16 -17.14 11.97
N THR A 439 -11.93 -17.19 10.65
CA THR A 439 -10.89 -16.37 9.97
C THR A 439 -11.20 -14.87 10.01
N PRO A 440 -10.42 -14.03 10.72
CA PRO A 440 -10.66 -12.59 10.79
C PRO A 440 -10.55 -11.91 9.41
N GLY A 441 -11.34 -10.87 9.16
CA GLY A 441 -11.20 -9.99 7.99
C GLY A 441 -12.16 -10.22 6.80
N LEU A 442 -13.00 -11.25 6.83
CA LEU A 442 -13.88 -11.64 5.69
C LEU A 442 -15.33 -11.18 5.86
N ARG A 443 -15.58 -9.89 6.16
CA ARG A 443 -16.94 -9.42 6.48
C ARG A 443 -17.92 -9.54 5.31
N ALA A 444 -17.49 -9.22 4.09
CA ALA A 444 -18.36 -9.21 2.91
C ALA A 444 -18.68 -10.64 2.45
N GLU A 445 -17.67 -11.50 2.41
CA GLU A 445 -17.77 -12.91 2.04
C GLU A 445 -18.69 -13.66 3.01
N ARG A 446 -18.57 -13.37 4.32
CA ARG A 446 -19.46 -13.93 5.35
C ARG A 446 -20.90 -13.48 5.19
N GLN A 447 -21.12 -12.21 4.84
CA GLN A 447 -22.47 -11.70 4.60
C GLN A 447 -23.09 -12.40 3.39
N ASN A 448 -22.35 -12.52 2.29
CA ASN A 448 -22.79 -13.22 1.09
C ASN A 448 -23.09 -14.69 1.33
N ALA A 449 -22.21 -15.40 2.06
CA ALA A 449 -22.46 -16.79 2.43
C ALA A 449 -23.68 -16.95 3.34
N ALA A 450 -23.90 -16.03 4.28
CA ALA A 450 -25.07 -16.04 5.15
C ALA A 450 -26.38 -15.81 4.36
N GLU A 451 -26.39 -14.89 3.40
CA GLU A 451 -27.55 -14.64 2.52
C GLU A 451 -27.90 -15.89 1.70
N VAL A 452 -26.91 -16.50 1.04
CA VAL A 452 -27.12 -17.71 0.23
C VAL A 452 -27.58 -18.90 1.07
N LYS A 453 -27.05 -19.07 2.29
CA LYS A 453 -27.53 -20.08 3.24
C LYS A 453 -28.98 -19.84 3.68
N SER A 454 -29.36 -18.58 3.89
CA SER A 454 -30.74 -18.25 4.23
C SER A 454 -31.69 -18.57 3.08
N GLU A 455 -31.29 -18.30 1.83
CA GLU A 455 -32.07 -18.68 0.64
C GLU A 455 -32.19 -20.21 0.50
N LEU A 456 -31.11 -20.94 0.78
CA LEU A 456 -31.13 -22.41 0.76
C LEU A 456 -32.16 -22.99 1.75
N ILE A 457 -32.20 -22.47 2.97
CA ILE A 457 -33.18 -22.88 4.00
C ILE A 457 -34.62 -22.52 3.57
N ASN A 458 -34.81 -21.40 2.89
CA ASN A 458 -36.12 -21.00 2.39
C ASN A 458 -36.62 -21.94 1.28
N GLU A 459 -35.75 -22.33 0.33
CA GLU A 459 -36.07 -23.29 -0.71
C GLU A 459 -36.34 -24.70 -0.14
N GLU A 460 -35.60 -25.12 0.88
CA GLU A 460 -35.87 -26.37 1.61
C GLU A 460 -37.27 -26.35 2.23
N ASN A 461 -37.61 -25.28 2.95
CA ASN A 461 -38.93 -25.14 3.58
C ASN A 461 -40.05 -25.12 2.53
N LYS A 462 -39.83 -24.50 1.38
CA LYS A 462 -40.79 -24.46 0.27
C LYS A 462 -40.99 -25.84 -0.35
N ALA A 463 -39.91 -26.55 -0.67
CA ALA A 463 -39.97 -27.92 -1.18
C ALA A 463 -40.70 -28.85 -0.20
N ARG A 464 -40.45 -28.69 1.11
CA ARG A 464 -41.13 -29.42 2.18
C ARG A 464 -42.64 -29.13 2.22
N LEU A 465 -43.06 -27.87 2.11
CA LEU A 465 -44.48 -27.49 2.07
C LEU A 465 -45.18 -28.03 0.83
N GLU A 466 -44.47 -28.12 -0.29
CA GLU A 466 -44.97 -28.64 -1.56
C GLU A 466 -44.87 -30.18 -1.68
N GLY A 467 -44.28 -30.86 -0.69
CA GLY A 467 -44.06 -32.31 -0.72
C GLY A 467 -43.08 -32.77 -1.79
N LYS A 468 -42.23 -31.89 -2.32
CA LYS A 468 -41.26 -32.19 -3.37
C LYS A 468 -39.93 -32.69 -2.77
N PRO A 469 -39.19 -33.56 -3.48
CA PRO A 469 -37.82 -33.90 -3.09
C PRO A 469 -36.96 -32.63 -3.13
N PHE A 470 -36.02 -32.51 -2.19
CA PHE A 470 -35.09 -31.39 -2.10
C PHE A 470 -33.66 -31.91 -2.10
N ASP A 471 -32.85 -31.42 -3.04
CA ASP A 471 -31.40 -31.69 -3.09
C ASP A 471 -30.66 -30.43 -2.61
N PRO A 472 -30.12 -30.44 -1.38
CA PRO A 472 -29.39 -29.30 -0.82
C PRO A 472 -28.19 -28.85 -1.64
N ILE A 473 -27.43 -29.79 -2.20
CA ILE A 473 -26.16 -29.48 -2.89
C ILE A 473 -26.46 -28.90 -4.27
N ALA A 474 -27.41 -29.48 -5.01
CA ALA A 474 -27.84 -28.92 -6.29
C ALA A 474 -28.40 -27.50 -6.11
N THR A 475 -29.29 -27.31 -5.13
CA THR A 475 -29.88 -25.99 -4.84
C THR A 475 -28.82 -24.98 -4.41
N ALA A 476 -27.87 -25.38 -3.55
CA ALA A 476 -26.75 -24.52 -3.16
C ALA A 476 -25.91 -24.08 -4.38
N ARG A 477 -25.63 -24.99 -5.32
CA ARG A 477 -24.90 -24.66 -6.56
C ARG A 477 -25.65 -23.61 -7.38
N ASP A 478 -26.96 -23.75 -7.54
CA ASP A 478 -27.79 -22.81 -8.28
C ASP A 478 -27.84 -21.43 -7.61
N LEU A 479 -27.99 -21.39 -6.29
CA LEU A 479 -28.00 -20.14 -5.52
C LEU A 479 -26.64 -19.42 -5.57
N ILE A 480 -25.52 -20.16 -5.50
CA ILE A 480 -24.18 -19.59 -5.69
C ILE A 480 -24.02 -19.03 -7.10
N ALA A 481 -24.47 -19.76 -8.14
CA ALA A 481 -24.40 -19.29 -9.52
C ALA A 481 -25.20 -17.99 -9.72
N LYS A 482 -26.40 -17.92 -9.14
CA LYS A 482 -27.26 -16.73 -9.13
C LYS A 482 -26.64 -15.56 -8.36
N LYS A 483 -25.98 -15.83 -7.22
CA LYS A 483 -25.30 -14.80 -6.44
C LYS A 483 -24.09 -14.25 -7.19
N LYS A 484 -23.23 -15.12 -7.75
CA LYS A 484 -22.07 -14.73 -8.55
C LYS A 484 -22.44 -13.94 -9.79
N SER A 485 -23.56 -14.27 -10.45
CA SER A 485 -24.06 -13.47 -11.58
C SER A 485 -24.62 -12.11 -11.15
N SER A 486 -25.24 -12.02 -9.98
CA SER A 486 -25.70 -10.74 -9.42
C SER A 486 -24.54 -9.84 -8.95
N GLU A 487 -23.47 -10.44 -8.44
CA GLU A 487 -22.26 -9.73 -8.01
C GLU A 487 -21.45 -9.24 -9.20
N SER A 488 -21.23 -10.10 -10.21
CA SER A 488 -20.57 -9.66 -11.45
C SER A 488 -21.35 -8.53 -12.12
N PHE A 489 -22.69 -8.53 -12.03
CA PHE A 489 -23.52 -7.41 -12.48
C PHE A 489 -23.30 -6.14 -11.66
N ARG A 490 -23.23 -6.22 -10.32
CA ARG A 490 -22.94 -5.06 -9.45
C ARG A 490 -21.52 -4.53 -9.65
N GLU A 491 -20.54 -5.40 -9.83
CA GLU A 491 -19.15 -5.04 -10.12
C GLU A 491 -19.06 -4.31 -11.48
N LEU A 492 -19.72 -4.84 -12.51
CA LEU A 492 -19.87 -4.17 -13.81
C LEU A 492 -20.49 -2.78 -13.68
N GLN A 493 -21.57 -2.65 -12.91
CA GLN A 493 -22.24 -1.38 -12.68
C GLN A 493 -21.33 -0.38 -11.94
N SER A 494 -20.62 -0.83 -10.91
CA SER A 494 -19.68 0.01 -10.17
C SER A 494 -18.49 0.45 -11.03
N ALA A 495 -17.98 -0.41 -11.90
CA ALA A 495 -16.92 -0.11 -12.85
C ALA A 495 -17.40 0.87 -13.92
N GLU A 496 -18.65 0.74 -14.39
CA GLU A 496 -19.26 1.72 -15.28
C GLU A 496 -19.39 3.10 -14.62
N ASP A 497 -19.82 3.17 -13.37
CA ASP A 497 -20.00 4.43 -12.66
C ASP A 497 -18.66 5.10 -12.34
N ALA A 498 -17.63 4.30 -12.00
CA ALA A 498 -16.26 4.78 -11.85
C ALA A 498 -15.73 5.35 -13.18
N LEU A 499 -15.93 4.64 -14.29
CA LEU A 499 -15.54 5.11 -15.62
C LEU A 499 -16.27 6.41 -16.00
N LYS A 500 -17.60 6.48 -15.80
CA LYS A 500 -18.40 7.70 -16.04
C LYS A 500 -17.82 8.89 -15.26
N LYS A 501 -17.55 8.69 -13.98
CA LYS A 501 -16.99 9.75 -13.11
C LYS A 501 -15.60 10.20 -13.60
N THR A 502 -14.73 9.27 -13.99
CA THR A 502 -13.41 9.62 -14.51
C THR A 502 -13.50 10.38 -15.84
N LEU A 503 -14.39 9.96 -16.76
CA LEU A 503 -14.58 10.63 -18.05
C LEU A 503 -15.23 12.02 -17.90
N ASP A 504 -16.16 12.18 -16.95
CA ASP A 504 -16.82 13.46 -16.66
C ASP A 504 -15.83 14.50 -16.12
N VAL A 505 -14.93 14.09 -15.21
CA VAL A 505 -13.82 14.93 -14.72
C VAL A 505 -12.89 15.37 -15.86
N LEU A 506 -12.72 14.54 -16.89
CA LEU A 506 -11.91 14.84 -18.06
C LEU A 506 -12.67 15.64 -19.13
N GLY A 507 -13.97 15.88 -18.97
CA GLY A 507 -14.82 16.53 -19.97
C GLY A 507 -15.01 15.69 -21.25
N ILE A 508 -14.89 14.36 -21.14
CA ILE A 508 -14.98 13.43 -22.28
C ILE A 508 -16.33 12.73 -22.25
N LYS A 509 -16.98 12.58 -23.41
CA LYS A 509 -18.24 11.85 -23.53
C LYS A 509 -18.05 10.39 -23.08
N TYR A 510 -19.02 9.82 -22.40
CA TYR A 510 -18.96 8.41 -22.02
C TYR A 510 -18.88 7.50 -23.25
N SER A 511 -17.83 6.67 -23.31
CA SER A 511 -17.72 5.57 -24.26
C SER A 511 -16.91 4.43 -23.64
N LYS A 512 -17.36 3.20 -23.89
CA LYS A 512 -16.60 2.00 -23.54
C LYS A 512 -15.56 1.63 -24.59
N GLU A 513 -15.38 2.40 -25.66
CA GLU A 513 -14.57 2.02 -26.83
C GLU A 513 -13.29 2.81 -27.07
N TYR A 514 -12.93 3.76 -26.20
CA TYR A 514 -11.69 4.50 -26.32
C TYR A 514 -10.41 3.65 -26.35
N THR A 515 -9.58 3.86 -27.36
CA THR A 515 -8.20 3.39 -27.39
C THR A 515 -7.27 4.40 -26.69
N GLU A 516 -6.03 3.99 -26.39
CA GLU A 516 -5.04 4.93 -25.84
C GLU A 516 -4.78 6.12 -26.79
N GLU A 517 -4.84 5.88 -28.10
CA GLU A 517 -4.73 6.95 -29.10
C GLU A 517 -5.91 7.90 -29.09
N ASP A 518 -7.13 7.39 -28.91
CA ASP A 518 -8.32 8.24 -28.81
C ASP A 518 -8.24 9.16 -27.59
N LEU A 519 -7.79 8.65 -26.45
CA LEU A 519 -7.60 9.46 -25.24
C LEU A 519 -6.51 10.53 -25.42
N LYS A 520 -5.44 10.24 -26.18
CA LYS A 520 -4.43 11.25 -26.56
C LYS A 520 -5.03 12.33 -27.46
N LYS A 521 -5.81 11.94 -28.46
CA LYS A 521 -6.50 12.88 -29.38
C LYS A 521 -7.52 13.75 -28.65
N LEU A 522 -8.15 13.22 -27.60
CA LEU A 522 -9.09 13.93 -26.73
C LEU A 522 -8.41 14.81 -25.66
N GLY A 523 -7.08 14.97 -25.70
CA GLY A 523 -6.35 15.90 -24.84
C GLY A 523 -5.93 15.34 -23.48
N VAL A 524 -6.12 14.05 -23.20
CA VAL A 524 -5.62 13.43 -21.96
C VAL A 524 -4.13 13.17 -22.12
N SER A 525 -3.28 14.13 -21.75
CA SER A 525 -1.82 14.07 -21.94
C SER A 525 -1.06 13.25 -20.88
N ASP A 526 -1.63 13.07 -19.69
CA ASP A 526 -1.03 12.25 -18.62
C ASP A 526 -1.18 10.74 -18.87
N ASN A 527 -0.05 10.03 -18.96
CA ASN A 527 0.04 8.58 -19.08
C ASN A 527 -0.71 7.83 -17.97
N LYS A 528 -0.66 8.31 -16.71
CA LYS A 528 -1.29 7.65 -15.57
C LYS A 528 -2.81 7.75 -15.66
N LEU A 529 -3.33 8.89 -16.10
CA LEU A 529 -4.78 9.07 -16.31
C LEU A 529 -5.28 8.20 -17.45
N ARG A 530 -4.56 8.12 -18.57
CA ARG A 530 -4.91 7.20 -19.67
C ARG A 530 -4.92 5.74 -19.22
N ALA A 531 -3.89 5.30 -18.50
CA ALA A 531 -3.83 3.94 -17.96
C ALA A 531 -4.95 3.65 -16.96
N LYS A 532 -5.38 4.65 -16.17
CA LYS A 532 -6.53 4.54 -15.26
C LYS A 532 -7.84 4.36 -16.04
N VAL A 533 -8.10 5.20 -17.05
CA VAL A 533 -9.31 5.11 -17.89
C VAL A 533 -9.38 3.76 -18.61
N ILE A 534 -8.29 3.30 -19.22
CA ILE A 534 -8.25 1.98 -19.89
C ILE A 534 -8.52 0.84 -18.90
N ARG A 535 -8.01 0.92 -17.68
CA ARG A 535 -8.27 -0.08 -16.63
C ARG A 535 -9.74 -0.11 -16.22
N GLU A 536 -10.33 1.05 -15.98
CA GLU A 536 -11.76 1.18 -15.63
C GLU A 536 -12.67 0.72 -16.78
N MET A 537 -12.28 0.99 -18.02
CA MET A 537 -12.97 0.46 -19.21
C MET A 537 -12.89 -1.05 -19.33
N LYS A 538 -11.71 -1.65 -19.09
CA LYS A 538 -11.54 -3.11 -19.13
C LYS A 538 -12.43 -3.78 -18.08
N ALA A 539 -12.48 -3.22 -16.88
CA ALA A 539 -13.37 -3.66 -15.81
C ALA A 539 -14.87 -3.50 -16.20
N ALA A 540 -15.27 -2.36 -16.77
CA ALA A 540 -16.65 -2.10 -17.20
C ALA A 540 -17.12 -2.92 -18.43
N ARG A 541 -16.20 -3.60 -19.12
CA ARG A 541 -16.50 -4.56 -20.20
C ARG A 541 -16.65 -6.00 -19.70
N GLY A 542 -16.42 -6.26 -18.41
CA GLY A 542 -16.48 -7.61 -17.83
C GLY A 542 -15.27 -8.48 -18.18
N GLY A 543 -14.19 -7.87 -18.70
CA GLY A 543 -12.93 -8.56 -18.93
C GLY A 543 -12.04 -8.43 -17.70
N LEU A 544 -12.14 -9.36 -16.76
CA LEU A 544 -11.10 -9.54 -15.74
C LEU A 544 -9.78 -9.92 -16.44
#